data_AF-J3PKQ6-F1
#
_entry.id   AF-J3PKQ6-F1
#
_cell.length_a   1.000
_cell.length_b   1.000
_cell.length_c   1.000
_cell.angle_alpha   90.00
_cell.angle_beta   90.00
_cell.angle_gamma   90.00
#
_symmetry.space_group_name_H-M   'P 1'
#
loop_
_entity.id
_entity.type
_entity.pdbx_description
1 polymer ?
#
loop_
_entity_poly.entity_id
_entity_poly.type
_entity_poly.pdbx_seq_one_letter_code
_entity_poly.pdbx_strand_id
1 'polypeptide(L)'
;MWLWDLLAALALYAWIFPQHRNTVIAALDAEIDSLDKEHKSFAEQLEEHGAADEGQDFFSRRSDLTKEFTATLARVAGSWPARKEVREAYVGDMVALNRELRGRLVELGVIPAPEAEAVTMVGNKADGGDVRRRHV
;
A
#
# COMPACT_ATOMS: atom_id res chain seq x y z
N MET A 1 0.46 10.90 -14.23
CA MET A 1 1.00 9.67 -14.83
C MET A 1 1.49 8.84 -13.67
N TRP A 2 0.81 7.73 -13.38
CA TRP A 2 1.05 6.94 -12.17
C TRP A 2 2.34 6.12 -12.36
N LEU A 3 3.06 5.80 -11.28
CA LEU A 3 4.29 4.98 -11.34
C LEU A 3 4.08 3.68 -12.12
N TRP A 4 2.87 3.11 -12.03
CA TRP A 4 2.42 1.95 -12.80
C TRP A 4 2.41 2.17 -14.31
N ASP A 5 1.99 3.34 -14.79
CA ASP A 5 2.01 3.68 -16.22
C ASP A 5 3.45 3.74 -16.75
N LEU A 6 4.37 4.25 -15.92
CA LEU A 6 5.80 4.32 -16.24
C LEU A 6 6.42 2.92 -16.26
N LEU A 7 6.14 2.09 -15.26
CA LEU A 7 6.63 0.71 -15.17
C LEU A 7 6.08 -0.15 -16.33
N ALA A 8 4.81 0.02 -16.70
CA ALA A 8 4.21 -0.66 -17.84
C ALA A 8 4.85 -0.23 -19.17
N ALA A 9 5.13 1.07 -19.35
CA ALA A 9 5.83 1.57 -20.54
C ALA A 9 7.28 1.05 -20.60
N LEU A 10 8.00 1.04 -19.48
CA LEU A 10 9.34 0.48 -19.34
C LEU A 10 9.37 -1.03 -19.62
N ALA A 11 8.33 -1.76 -19.19
CA ALA A 11 8.17 -3.18 -19.44
C ALA A 11 8.00 -3.49 -20.93
N LEU A 12 7.11 -2.75 -21.60
CA LEU A 12 6.88 -2.88 -23.04
C LEU A 12 8.17 -2.58 -23.80
N TYR A 13 8.89 -1.52 -23.39
CA TYR A 13 10.18 -1.16 -23.97
C TYR A 13 11.24 -2.25 -23.74
N ALA A 14 11.33 -2.83 -22.55
CA ALA A 14 12.28 -3.91 -22.23
C ALA A 14 11.94 -5.26 -22.90
N TRP A 15 10.69 -5.44 -23.35
CA TRP A 15 10.29 -6.55 -24.20
C TRP A 15 10.96 -6.47 -25.58
N ILE A 16 10.96 -5.26 -26.16
CA ILE A 16 11.56 -4.95 -27.46
C ILE A 16 13.10 -4.83 -27.35
N PHE A 17 13.60 -4.31 -26.23
CA PHE A 17 15.01 -4.04 -25.99
C PHE A 17 15.53 -4.78 -24.74
N PRO A 18 16.05 -6.02 -24.91
CA PRO A 18 16.44 -6.89 -23.80
C PRO A 18 17.46 -6.30 -22.82
N GLN A 19 18.29 -5.35 -23.26
CA GLN A 19 19.27 -4.68 -22.39
C GLN A 19 18.63 -3.86 -21.25
N HIS A 20 17.35 -3.51 -21.36
CA HIS A 20 16.61 -2.75 -20.33
C HIS A 20 15.86 -3.65 -19.34
N ARG A 21 15.88 -4.97 -19.54
CA ARG A 21 15.23 -5.95 -18.64
C ARG A 21 15.69 -5.83 -17.20
N ASN A 22 16.99 -5.62 -16.98
CA ASN A 22 17.54 -5.44 -15.64
C ASN A 22 17.13 -4.09 -15.03
N THR A 23 16.95 -3.05 -15.84
CA THR A 23 16.45 -1.74 -15.37
C THR A 23 15.02 -1.84 -14.84
N VAL A 24 14.14 -2.59 -15.53
CA VAL A 24 12.76 -2.83 -15.05
C VAL A 24 12.77 -3.58 -13.72
N ILE A 25 13.59 -4.62 -13.61
CA ILE A 25 13.71 -5.39 -12.36
C ILE A 25 14.24 -4.51 -11.23
N ALA A 26 15.28 -3.70 -11.48
CA ALA A 26 15.83 -2.79 -10.48
C ALA A 26 14.83 -1.72 -10.04
N ALA A 27 13.99 -1.21 -10.95
CA ALA A 27 12.93 -0.27 -10.60
C ALA A 27 11.86 -0.91 -9.70
N LEU A 28 11.48 -2.15 -9.98
CA LEU A 28 10.56 -2.91 -9.13
C LEU A 28 11.17 -3.23 -7.75
N ASP A 29 12.45 -3.61 -7.71
CA ASP A 29 13.16 -3.85 -6.45
C ASP A 29 13.25 -2.56 -5.60
N ALA A 30 13.48 -1.40 -6.24
CA ALA A 30 13.47 -0.10 -5.55
C ALA A 30 12.08 0.27 -5.00
N GLU A 31 11.00 -0.06 -5.71
CA GLU A 31 9.63 0.15 -5.23
C GLU A 31 9.32 -0.75 -4.04
N ILE A 32 9.73 -2.02 -4.09
CA ILE A 32 9.63 -2.96 -2.97
C ILE A 32 10.33 -2.39 -1.73
N ASP A 33 11.58 -1.93 -1.88
CA ASP A 33 12.35 -1.32 -0.78
C ASP A 33 11.66 -0.08 -0.21
N SER A 34 10.99 0.71 -1.05
CA SER A 34 10.22 1.89 -0.62
C SER A 34 9.01 1.48 0.21
N LEU A 35 8.21 0.53 -0.28
CA LEU A 35 7.02 0.02 0.41
C LEU A 35 7.36 -0.67 1.73
N ASP A 36 8.49 -1.37 1.78
CA ASP A 36 8.98 -2.00 3.01
C ASP A 36 9.37 -0.98 4.08
N LYS A 37 9.95 0.15 3.69
CA LYS A 37 10.26 1.24 4.63
C LYS A 37 9.00 1.91 5.15
N GLU A 38 8.05 2.17 4.25
CA GLU A 38 6.74 2.72 4.62
C GLU A 38 6.01 1.80 5.61
N HIS A 39 5.99 0.49 5.31
CA HIS A 39 5.38 -0.51 6.18
C HIS A 39 5.94 -0.47 7.60
N LYS A 40 7.28 -0.51 7.72
CA LYS A 40 7.96 -0.46 9.02
C LYS A 40 7.60 0.82 9.78
N SER A 41 7.65 1.96 9.10
CA SER A 41 7.35 3.25 9.72
C SER A 41 5.91 3.30 10.25
N PHE A 42 4.95 2.75 9.52
CA PHE A 42 3.56 2.72 9.97
C PHE A 42 3.33 1.71 11.10
N ALA A 43 3.97 0.55 11.05
CA ALA A 43 3.86 -0.46 12.11
C ALA A 43 4.49 0.04 13.42
N GLU A 44 5.64 0.71 13.35
CA GLU A 44 6.28 1.39 14.50
C GLU A 44 5.34 2.45 15.10
N GLN A 45 4.65 3.23 14.27
CA GLN A 45 3.64 4.20 14.74
C GLN A 45 2.46 3.52 15.45
N LEU A 46 2.01 2.34 15.00
CA LEU A 46 0.97 1.60 15.73
C LEU A 46 1.45 1.15 17.11
N GLU A 47 2.69 0.66 17.20
CA GLU A 47 3.29 0.24 18.47
C GLU A 47 3.41 1.42 19.43
N GLU A 48 3.92 2.56 18.98
CA GLU A 48 4.07 3.79 19.78
C GLU A 48 2.72 4.33 20.32
N HIS A 49 1.64 4.11 19.57
CA HIS A 49 0.29 4.53 19.94
C HIS A 49 -0.51 3.48 20.72
N GLY A 50 0.16 2.44 21.23
CA GLY A 50 -0.43 1.45 22.14
C GLY A 50 -1.17 0.31 21.44
N ALA A 51 -1.04 0.18 20.12
CA ALA A 51 -1.61 -0.90 19.31
C ALA A 51 -0.52 -1.93 18.91
N ALA A 52 0.32 -2.32 19.87
CA ALA A 52 1.47 -3.19 19.61
C ALA A 52 1.09 -4.56 19.05
N ASP A 53 -0.03 -5.14 19.49
CA ASP A 53 -0.53 -6.41 18.96
C ASP A 53 -0.93 -6.30 17.48
N GLU A 54 -1.50 -5.16 17.08
CA GLU A 54 -1.84 -4.90 15.67
C GLU A 54 -0.57 -4.68 14.83
N GLY A 55 0.39 -3.90 15.34
CA GLY A 55 1.69 -3.73 14.69
C GLY A 55 2.38 -5.07 14.42
N GLN A 56 2.38 -5.97 15.41
CA GLN A 56 2.94 -7.31 15.31
C GLN A 56 2.19 -8.21 14.31
N ASP A 57 0.87 -8.09 14.20
CA ASP A 57 0.07 -8.78 13.17
C ASP A 57 0.47 -8.34 11.77
N PHE A 58 0.55 -7.02 11.52
CA PHE A 58 0.97 -6.47 10.23
C PHE A 58 2.40 -6.91 9.86
N PHE A 59 3.32 -6.91 10.82
CA PHE A 59 4.69 -7.45 10.61
C PHE A 59 4.68 -8.93 10.22
N SER A 60 3.83 -9.73 10.87
CA SER A 60 3.71 -11.17 10.58
C SER A 60 3.17 -11.40 9.17
N ARG A 61 2.11 -10.68 8.78
CA ARG A 61 1.54 -10.73 7.43
C ARG A 61 2.56 -10.33 6.36
N ARG A 62 3.31 -9.24 6.58
CA ARG A 62 4.42 -8.83 5.68
C ARG A 62 5.50 -9.90 5.57
N SER A 63 5.87 -10.53 6.69
CA SER A 63 6.84 -11.62 6.72
C SER A 63 6.38 -12.80 5.86
N ASP A 64 5.11 -13.17 5.93
CA ASP A 64 4.55 -14.27 5.14
C ASP A 64 4.51 -13.95 3.64
N LEU A 65 4.12 -12.72 3.26
CA LEU A 65 4.22 -12.25 1.87
C LEU A 65 5.67 -12.30 1.36
N THR A 66 6.64 -11.89 2.18
CA THR A 66 8.07 -11.92 1.82
C THR A 66 8.55 -13.35 1.58
N LYS A 67 8.12 -14.31 2.42
CA LYS A 67 8.46 -15.74 2.25
C LYS A 67 7.88 -16.29 0.96
N GLU A 68 6.62 -16.00 0.66
CA GLU A 68 5.98 -16.44 -0.58
C GLU A 68 6.65 -15.83 -1.82
N PHE A 69 6.94 -14.53 -1.78
CA PHE A 69 7.65 -13.82 -2.84
C PHE A 69 9.01 -14.46 -3.13
N THR A 70 9.85 -14.63 -2.10
CA THR A 70 11.19 -15.21 -2.25
C THR A 70 11.15 -16.66 -2.76
N ALA A 71 10.23 -17.47 -2.24
CA ALA A 71 10.04 -18.85 -2.69
C ALA A 71 9.60 -18.93 -4.15
N THR A 72 8.64 -18.09 -4.56
CA THR A 72 8.13 -18.07 -5.93
C THR A 72 9.18 -17.51 -6.89
N LEU A 73 9.90 -16.46 -6.49
CA LEU A 73 10.95 -15.86 -7.30
C LEU A 73 12.08 -16.86 -7.59
N ALA A 74 12.46 -17.69 -6.62
CA ALA A 74 13.46 -18.74 -6.80
C ALA A 74 13.02 -19.79 -7.84
N ARG A 75 11.73 -20.15 -7.87
CA ARG A 75 11.18 -21.11 -8.85
C ARG A 75 11.19 -20.58 -10.29
N VAL A 76 11.09 -19.26 -10.47
CA VAL A 76 10.98 -18.64 -11.79
C VAL A 76 12.28 -17.96 -12.26
N ALA A 77 13.40 -18.20 -11.59
CA ALA A 77 14.66 -17.47 -11.78
C ALA A 77 15.16 -17.38 -13.25
N GLY A 78 14.87 -18.41 -14.06
CA GLY A 78 15.29 -18.49 -15.47
C GLY A 78 14.45 -17.66 -16.45
N SER A 79 13.30 -17.12 -16.04
CA SER A 79 12.37 -16.40 -16.92
C SER A 79 12.26 -14.93 -16.50
N TRP A 80 12.75 -14.01 -17.34
CA TRP A 80 12.59 -12.57 -17.06
C TRP A 80 11.11 -12.14 -16.95
N PRO A 81 10.20 -12.52 -17.87
CA PRO A 81 8.79 -12.17 -17.73
C PRO A 81 8.19 -12.65 -16.41
N ALA A 82 8.45 -13.90 -16.03
CA ALA A 82 7.92 -14.45 -14.77
C ALA A 82 8.52 -13.76 -13.54
N ARG A 83 9.83 -13.45 -13.54
CA ARG A 83 10.47 -12.68 -12.45
C ARG A 83 9.90 -11.28 -12.29
N LYS A 84 9.48 -10.66 -13.39
CA LYS A 84 8.80 -9.36 -13.39
C LYS A 84 7.40 -9.49 -12.79
N GLU A 85 6.60 -10.43 -13.30
CA GLU A 85 5.22 -10.67 -12.82
C GLU A 85 5.18 -10.95 -11.31
N VAL A 86 6.09 -11.78 -10.81
CA VAL A 86 6.19 -12.09 -9.37
C VAL A 86 6.49 -10.84 -8.53
N ARG A 87 7.32 -9.92 -9.04
CA ARG A 87 7.59 -8.64 -8.36
C ARG A 87 6.40 -7.69 -8.41
N GLU A 88 5.73 -7.58 -9.56
CA GLU A 88 4.54 -6.74 -9.70
C GLU A 88 3.41 -7.21 -8.77
N ALA A 89 3.22 -8.53 -8.65
CA ALA A 89 2.28 -9.11 -7.70
C ALA A 89 2.64 -8.72 -6.26
N TYR A 90 3.90 -8.93 -5.86
CA TYR A 90 4.36 -8.59 -4.51
C TYR A 90 4.27 -7.09 -4.19
N VAL A 91 4.58 -6.21 -5.15
CA VAL A 91 4.35 -4.76 -5.02
C VAL A 91 2.86 -4.48 -4.78
N GLY A 92 1.97 -5.13 -5.54
CA GLY A 92 0.53 -5.02 -5.34
C GLY A 92 0.08 -5.43 -3.93
N ASP A 93 0.58 -6.56 -3.43
CA ASP A 93 0.27 -7.06 -2.09
C ASP A 93 0.78 -6.11 -0.99
N MET A 94 1.99 -5.58 -1.14
CA MET A 94 2.57 -4.60 -0.21
C MET A 94 1.80 -3.26 -0.21
N VAL A 95 1.37 -2.77 -1.38
CA VAL A 95 0.52 -1.57 -1.46
C VAL A 95 -0.80 -1.78 -0.73
N ALA A 96 -1.43 -2.96 -0.90
CA ALA A 96 -2.68 -3.28 -0.21
C ALA A 96 -2.47 -3.36 1.31
N LEU A 97 -1.41 -4.03 1.76
CA LEU A 97 -1.07 -4.14 3.18
C LEU A 97 -0.78 -2.77 3.82
N ASN A 98 0.01 -1.92 3.16
CA ASN A 98 0.30 -0.57 3.63
C ASN A 98 -0.95 0.30 3.65
N ARG A 99 -1.89 0.12 2.71
CA ARG A 99 -3.17 0.84 2.72
C ARG A 99 -4.02 0.45 3.93
N GLU A 100 -4.12 -0.84 4.24
CA GLU A 100 -4.84 -1.30 5.44
C GLU A 100 -4.22 -0.73 6.71
N LEU A 101 -2.89 -0.86 6.84
CA LEU A 101 -2.13 -0.37 7.98
C LEU A 101 -2.27 1.15 8.16
N ARG A 102 -2.18 1.91 7.06
CA ARG A 102 -2.44 3.35 7.05
C ARG A 102 -3.87 3.67 7.48
N GLY A 103 -4.86 2.89 7.05
CA GLY A 103 -6.25 3.02 7.46
C GLY A 103 -6.41 2.90 8.98
N ARG A 104 -5.75 1.92 9.61
CA ARG A 104 -5.73 1.77 11.08
C ARG A 104 -5.12 2.97 11.79
N LEU A 105 -4.01 3.50 11.27
CA LEU A 105 -3.40 4.72 11.83
C LEU A 105 -4.33 5.94 11.72
N VAL A 106 -5.11 6.06 10.64
CA VAL A 106 -6.13 7.11 10.50
C VAL A 106 -7.27 6.92 11.50
N GLU A 107 -7.78 5.69 11.66
CA GLU A 107 -8.85 5.37 12.62
C GLU A 107 -8.45 5.66 14.07
N LEU A 108 -7.19 5.43 14.41
CA LEU A 108 -6.60 5.75 15.72
C LEU A 108 -6.26 7.25 15.88
N GLY A 109 -6.41 8.05 14.81
CA GLY A 109 -6.11 9.48 14.82
C GLY A 109 -4.61 9.80 14.88
N VAL A 110 -3.74 8.84 14.54
CA VAL A 110 -2.27 9.00 14.54
C VAL A 110 -1.83 9.86 13.36
N ILE A 111 -2.42 9.62 12.19
CA ILE A 111 -2.13 10.36 10.95
C ILE A 111 -3.41 10.96 10.37
N PRO A 112 -3.32 12.07 9.64
CA PRO A 112 -4.48 12.68 9.00
C PRO A 112 -5.06 11.76 7.92
N ALA A 113 -6.40 11.74 7.83
CA ALA A 113 -7.09 11.13 6.70
C ALA A 113 -6.62 11.78 5.39
N PRO A 114 -6.46 11.01 4.30
CA PRO A 114 -6.11 11.58 3.00
C PRO A 114 -7.17 12.61 2.60
N GLU A 115 -6.76 13.73 1.98
CA GLU A 115 -7.66 14.85 1.64
C GLU A 115 -8.86 14.44 0.77
N ALA A 116 -8.76 13.31 0.04
CA ALA A 116 -9.84 12.72 -0.74
C ALA A 116 -10.97 12.07 0.11
N GLU A 117 -10.73 11.78 1.39
CA GLU A 117 -11.70 11.18 2.32
C GLU A 117 -12.23 12.16 3.38
N ALA A 118 -11.66 13.37 3.46
CA ALA A 118 -12.08 14.40 4.41
C ALA A 118 -13.50 14.97 4.11
N VAL A 119 -14.03 14.76 2.90
CA VAL A 119 -15.32 15.32 2.46
C VAL A 119 -16.52 14.55 3.03
N THR A 120 -16.37 13.30 3.43
CA THR A 120 -17.52 12.45 3.86
C THR A 120 -17.80 12.47 5.37
N MET A 121 -16.89 12.99 6.20
CA MET A 121 -17.01 12.92 7.67
C MET A 121 -17.60 14.19 8.34
N VAL A 122 -17.92 15.24 7.57
CA VAL A 122 -18.55 16.48 8.10
C VAL A 122 -20.08 16.51 7.86
N GLY A 123 -20.62 15.59 7.07
CA GLY A 123 -22.03 15.58 6.67
C GLY A 123 -22.93 14.62 7.45
N ASN A 124 -22.89 14.57 8.79
CA ASN A 124 -23.94 13.85 9.54
C ASN A 124 -24.12 14.26 11.01
N LYS A 125 -24.06 15.56 11.31
CA LYS A 125 -24.63 16.10 12.56
C LYS A 125 -25.34 17.42 12.29
N ALA A 126 -26.66 17.34 12.15
CA ALA A 126 -27.68 18.28 12.61
C ALA A 126 -28.80 18.40 11.58
N ASP A 127 -29.88 17.65 11.78
CA ASP A 127 -31.21 18.20 11.54
C ASP A 127 -32.23 17.51 12.47
N GLY A 128 -32.03 17.75 13.76
CA GLY A 128 -33.04 17.56 14.80
C GLY A 128 -33.44 18.95 15.30
N GLY A 129 -34.33 19.62 14.56
CA GLY A 129 -34.71 21.02 14.79
C GLY A 129 -36.22 21.24 14.72
N ASP A 130 -36.90 20.74 15.74
CA ASP A 130 -38.18 21.18 16.33
C ASP A 130 -38.96 22.31 15.60
N VAL A 131 -40.07 21.96 14.94
CA VAL A 131 -41.03 22.89 14.35
C VAL A 131 -42.35 22.82 15.13
N ARG A 132 -42.56 23.78 16.04
CA ARG A 132 -43.77 24.64 16.16
C ARG A 132 -43.99 25.14 17.59
N ARG A 133 -43.67 26.41 17.82
CA ARG A 133 -44.53 27.34 18.58
C ARG A 133 -44.30 28.77 18.10
N ARG A 134 -45.36 29.41 17.60
CA ARG A 134 -45.74 30.78 18.01
C ARG A 134 -47.17 31.08 17.59
N HIS A 135 -47.99 31.35 18.61
CA HIS A 135 -49.17 32.20 18.52
C HIS A 135 -48.74 33.63 18.18
N VAL A 136 -49.39 34.23 17.19
CA VAL A 136 -50.00 35.57 17.26
C VAL A 136 -51.28 35.51 16.44
#